data_AF-A0A962G4J1-F1
#
_entry.id   AF-A0A962G4J1-F1
#
_cell.length_a   1.000
_cell.length_b   1.000
_cell.length_c   1.000
_cell.angle_alpha   90.00
_cell.angle_beta   90.00
_cell.angle_gamma   90.00
#
_symmetry.space_group_name_H-M   'P 1'
#
loop_
_entity.id
_entity.type
_entity.pdbx_description
1 polymer ?
#
loop_
_entity_poly.entity_id
_entity_poly.type
_entity_poly.pdbx_seq_one_letter_code
_entity_poly.pdbx_strand_id
1 'polypeptide(L)'
;NGDRMNLRGAEVTPSAAKRAGTRIDPNGPDYKPYHAAVMFYPDFLGDRTVATAMGRLLDSPQRELRGLAFAPANDAGDGADAPAFEFRLAKTDRTVGWLSTAGGGEDYTITGMRLDVEPVRMAAPLYRPWRPSAP
;
A
#
# COMPACT_ATOMS: atom_id res chain seq x y z
N ASN A 1 17.90 2.67 -8.09
CA ASN A 1 16.66 2.04 -8.63
C ASN A 1 16.58 1.93 -10.15
N GLY A 2 17.20 2.77 -10.99
CA GLY A 2 17.44 2.47 -12.43
C GLY A 2 16.22 2.28 -13.35
N ASP A 3 15.00 2.28 -12.80
CA ASP A 3 13.74 2.18 -13.53
C ASP A 3 13.47 3.46 -14.32
N ARG A 4 12.70 3.35 -15.39
CA ARG A 4 12.30 4.49 -16.23
C ARG A 4 10.78 4.54 -16.34
N MET A 5 10.22 5.74 -16.40
CA MET A 5 8.80 5.95 -16.63
C MET A 5 8.58 6.92 -17.77
N ASN A 6 7.78 6.52 -18.75
CA ASN A 6 7.23 7.42 -19.75
C ASN A 6 5.94 8.03 -19.19
N LEU A 7 5.98 9.30 -18.81
CA LEU A 7 4.83 9.98 -18.21
C LEU A 7 3.64 10.14 -19.17
N ARG A 8 3.89 10.24 -20.48
CA ARG A 8 2.82 10.38 -21.48
C ARG A 8 2.05 9.08 -21.67
N GLY A 9 2.77 7.96 -21.71
CA GLY A 9 2.19 6.63 -21.90
C GLY A 9 1.86 5.89 -20.61
N ALA A 10 2.26 6.43 -19.46
CA ALA A 10 2.28 5.75 -18.16
C ALA A 10 3.03 4.39 -18.18
N GLU A 11 3.95 4.21 -19.13
CA GLU A 11 4.73 2.98 -19.27
C GLU A 11 5.92 3.01 -18.32
N VAL A 12 6.09 1.94 -17.56
CA VAL A 12 7.23 1.77 -16.64
C VAL A 12 8.12 0.67 -17.18
N THR A 13 9.40 0.97 -17.35
CA THR A 13 10.44 0.02 -17.70
C THR A 13 11.28 -0.28 -16.47
N PRO A 14 11.19 -1.49 -15.89
CA PRO A 14 12.05 -1.88 -14.78
C PRO A 14 13.53 -1.92 -15.21
N SER A 15 14.42 -1.65 -14.26
CA SER A 15 15.86 -1.73 -14.46
C SER A 15 16.32 -3.12 -14.91
N ALA A 16 17.51 -3.21 -15.49
CA ALA A 16 18.07 -4.49 -15.94
C ALA A 16 18.16 -5.52 -14.79
N ALA A 17 18.57 -5.10 -13.58
CA ALA A 17 18.66 -5.96 -12.41
C ALA A 17 17.30 -6.53 -11.97
N LYS A 18 16.21 -5.76 -12.08
CA LYS A 18 14.85 -6.21 -11.75
C LYS A 18 14.25 -7.10 -12.82
N ARG A 19 14.50 -6.82 -14.09
CA ARG A 19 14.09 -7.70 -15.20
C ARG A 19 14.79 -9.06 -15.17
N ALA A 20 16.02 -9.12 -14.67
CA ALA A 20 16.76 -10.35 -14.45
C ALA A 20 16.37 -11.08 -13.14
N GLY A 21 15.63 -10.42 -12.25
CA GLY A 21 15.14 -10.97 -11.00
C GLY A 21 13.83 -11.74 -11.15
N THR A 22 13.04 -11.77 -10.08
CA THR A 22 11.78 -12.51 -10.04
C THR A 22 10.64 -11.63 -10.56
N ARG A 23 9.99 -12.07 -11.65
CA ARG A 23 8.70 -11.50 -12.07
C ARG A 23 7.58 -12.12 -11.24
N ILE A 24 6.75 -11.29 -10.63
CA ILE A 24 5.59 -11.69 -9.83
C ILE A 24 4.34 -11.27 -10.58
N ASP A 25 3.51 -12.25 -10.94
CA ASP A 25 2.24 -12.05 -11.63
C ASP A 25 1.10 -12.60 -10.79
N PRO A 26 0.40 -11.76 -10.02
CA PRO A 26 -0.66 -12.21 -9.11
C PRO A 26 -1.91 -12.73 -9.82
N ASN A 27 -1.99 -12.63 -11.15
CA ASN A 27 -3.08 -13.18 -11.95
C ASN A 27 -2.65 -14.45 -12.71
N GLY A 28 -1.36 -14.83 -12.63
CA GLY A 28 -0.82 -16.01 -13.29
C GLY A 28 -1.11 -17.32 -12.55
N PRO A 29 -1.16 -18.47 -13.26
CA PRO A 29 -1.41 -19.77 -12.64
C PRO A 29 -0.31 -20.23 -11.69
N ASP A 30 0.92 -19.73 -11.87
CA ASP A 30 2.09 -20.08 -11.05
C ASP A 30 2.28 -19.15 -9.84
N TYR A 31 1.31 -18.28 -9.57
CA TYR A 31 1.39 -17.33 -8.46
C TYR A 31 1.41 -18.04 -7.10
N LYS A 32 2.49 -17.84 -6.34
CA LYS A 32 2.69 -18.42 -5.02
C LYS A 32 3.02 -17.29 -4.03
N PRO A 33 2.02 -16.71 -3.36
CA PRO A 33 2.23 -15.58 -2.47
C PRO A 33 3.11 -15.95 -1.27
N TYR A 34 4.13 -15.14 -0.98
CA TYR A 34 5.00 -15.32 0.18
C TYR A 34 4.38 -14.77 1.48
N HIS A 35 3.64 -13.67 1.41
CA HIS A 35 3.04 -13.03 2.57
C HIS A 35 1.67 -13.62 2.90
N ALA A 36 1.43 -13.97 4.17
CA ALA A 36 0.15 -14.57 4.59
C ALA A 36 -1.03 -13.59 4.54
N ALA A 37 -0.83 -12.33 4.97
CA ALA A 37 -1.85 -11.28 4.93
C ALA A 37 -1.22 -9.87 4.97
N VAL A 38 -1.92 -8.92 4.36
CA VAL A 38 -1.71 -7.48 4.47
C VAL A 38 -2.61 -6.89 5.54
N MET A 39 -1.98 -6.06 6.37
CA MET A 39 -2.62 -5.39 7.51
C MET A 39 -3.26 -4.08 7.07
N PHE A 40 -4.12 -3.56 7.94
CA PHE A 40 -4.57 -2.17 7.87
C PHE A 40 -3.42 -1.22 8.25
N TYR A 41 -3.28 -0.13 7.49
CA TYR A 41 -2.25 0.89 7.72
C TYR A 41 -2.87 2.15 8.31
N PRO A 42 -2.64 2.47 9.59
CA PRO A 42 -3.25 3.64 10.24
C PRO A 42 -2.66 4.99 9.81
N ASP A 43 -1.47 4.97 9.20
CA ASP A 43 -0.82 6.12 8.56
C ASP A 43 -0.26 5.72 7.18
N PHE A 44 -1.13 5.81 6.17
CA PHE A 44 -0.83 5.38 4.79
C PHE A 44 0.16 6.30 4.07
N LEU A 45 0.27 7.56 4.51
CA LEU A 45 1.19 8.55 3.95
C LEU A 45 2.49 8.69 4.75
N GLY A 46 2.66 7.90 5.80
CA GLY A 46 3.91 7.78 6.54
C GLY A 46 5.09 7.31 5.67
N ASP A 47 6.29 7.40 6.24
CA ASP A 47 7.53 7.12 5.51
C ASP A 47 7.50 5.73 4.85
N ARG A 48 7.63 5.72 3.52
CA ARG A 48 7.65 4.51 2.68
C ARG A 48 6.42 3.59 2.81
N THR A 49 5.35 4.02 3.48
CA THR A 49 4.19 3.16 3.76
C THR A 49 3.52 2.68 2.47
N VAL A 50 3.29 3.57 1.51
CA VAL A 50 2.67 3.21 0.21
C VAL A 50 3.49 2.15 -0.52
N ALA A 51 4.82 2.35 -0.65
CA ALA A 51 5.68 1.41 -1.35
C ALA A 51 5.74 0.04 -0.63
N THR A 52 5.77 0.06 0.70
CA THR A 52 5.72 -1.15 1.53
C THR A 52 4.39 -1.89 1.37
N ALA A 53 3.27 -1.17 1.39
CA ALA A 53 1.94 -1.72 1.18
C ALA A 53 1.79 -2.34 -0.22
N MET A 54 2.34 -1.70 -1.25
CA MET A 54 2.36 -2.26 -2.61
C MET A 54 3.15 -3.56 -2.69
N GLY A 55 4.38 -3.60 -2.16
CA GLY A 55 5.19 -4.83 -2.13
C GLY A 55 4.51 -5.96 -1.38
N ARG A 56 3.98 -5.67 -0.18
CA ARG A 56 3.26 -6.67 0.60
C ARG A 56 1.98 -7.14 -0.07
N LEU A 57 1.20 -6.23 -0.68
CA LEU A 57 -0.02 -6.61 -1.39
C LEU A 57 0.32 -7.51 -2.57
N LEU A 58 1.31 -7.12 -3.39
CA LEU A 58 1.73 -7.84 -4.60
C LEU A 58 1.97 -9.32 -4.32
N ASP A 59 2.60 -9.64 -3.19
CA ASP A 59 3.00 -11.00 -2.83
C ASP A 59 2.15 -11.62 -1.70
N SER A 60 0.90 -11.17 -1.55
CA SER A 60 -0.08 -11.74 -0.59
C SER A 60 -1.28 -12.41 -1.29
N PRO A 61 -2.03 -13.34 -0.67
CA PRO A 61 -3.24 -13.88 -1.28
C PRO A 61 -4.37 -12.84 -1.42
N GLN A 62 -4.30 -11.71 -0.72
CA GLN A 62 -5.32 -10.67 -0.76
C GLN A 62 -5.31 -9.91 -2.09
N ARG A 63 -6.49 -9.47 -2.50
CA ARG A 63 -6.73 -8.65 -3.69
C ARG A 63 -6.68 -7.16 -3.38
N GLU A 64 -6.91 -6.79 -2.12
CA GLU A 64 -6.93 -5.40 -1.67
C GLU A 64 -6.42 -5.28 -0.23
N LEU A 65 -5.97 -4.07 0.11
CA LEU A 65 -5.75 -3.60 1.47
C LEU A 65 -6.27 -2.18 1.64
N ARG A 66 -6.43 -1.79 2.91
CA ARG A 66 -6.91 -0.47 3.30
C ARG A 66 -5.93 0.22 4.22
N GLY A 67 -5.93 1.54 4.17
CA GLY A 67 -5.27 2.37 5.15
C GLY A 67 -5.97 3.70 5.32
N LEU A 68 -5.57 4.44 6.35
CA LEU A 68 -6.01 5.80 6.61
C LEU A 68 -4.81 6.73 6.59
N ALA A 69 -5.04 7.98 6.21
CA ALA A 69 -4.19 9.08 6.62
C ALA A 69 -5.08 10.21 7.12
N PHE A 70 -4.77 10.75 8.29
CA PHE A 70 -5.57 11.79 8.94
C PHE A 70 -4.66 12.76 9.69
N ALA A 71 -5.05 14.03 9.74
CA ALA A 71 -4.42 14.98 10.64
C ALA A 71 -4.99 14.79 12.06
N PRO A 72 -4.16 14.54 13.09
CA PRO A 72 -4.66 14.49 14.45
C PRO A 72 -5.22 15.87 14.85
N ALA A 73 -6.44 15.87 15.37
CA ALA A 73 -7.02 17.06 15.96
C ALA A 73 -6.28 17.39 17.26
N ASN A 74 -5.75 18.60 17.38
CA ASN A 74 -5.07 19.05 18.59
C ASN A 74 -6.06 19.41 19.71
N ASP A 75 -7.28 19.84 19.36
CA ASP A 75 -8.31 20.28 20.29
C ASP A 75 -9.72 19.74 19.94
N ALA A 76 -10.56 19.56 20.96
CA ALA A 76 -11.92 19.00 20.82
C ALA A 76 -12.88 19.86 19.98
N GLY A 77 -12.54 21.13 19.73
CA GLY A 77 -13.31 22.07 18.89
C GLY A 77 -12.92 22.09 17.42
N ASP A 78 -11.65 21.78 17.10
CA ASP A 78 -11.10 21.84 15.73
C ASP A 78 -11.13 20.49 15.00
N GLY A 79 -11.38 19.40 15.74
CA GLY A 79 -11.20 18.04 15.23
C GLY A 79 -12.30 17.47 14.35
N ALA A 80 -13.48 18.10 14.30
CA ALA A 80 -14.59 17.57 13.53
C ALA A 80 -14.31 17.63 12.02
N ASP A 81 -13.57 18.63 11.55
CA ASP A 81 -13.31 18.89 10.13
C ASP A 81 -11.84 18.68 9.73
N ALA A 82 -11.04 18.01 10.58
CA ALA A 82 -9.68 17.63 10.23
C ALA A 82 -9.68 16.71 9.00
N PRO A 83 -8.82 16.97 7.99
CA PRO A 83 -8.80 16.17 6.77
C PRO A 83 -8.37 14.73 7.08
N ALA A 84 -9.15 13.79 6.57
CA ALA A 84 -8.84 12.37 6.62
C ALA A 84 -9.26 11.67 5.33
N PHE A 85 -8.51 10.64 4.96
CA PHE A 85 -8.73 9.86 3.75
C PHE A 85 -8.57 8.37 4.02
N GLU A 86 -9.50 7.56 3.49
CA GLU A 86 -9.30 6.12 3.31
C GLU A 86 -8.61 5.87 1.97
N PHE A 87 -7.58 5.03 2.01
CA PHE A 87 -6.85 4.55 0.84
C PHE A 87 -7.18 3.08 0.64
N ARG A 88 -7.74 2.73 -0.51
CA ARG A 88 -7.94 1.34 -0.93
C ARG A 88 -6.98 1.00 -2.06
N LEU A 89 -5.95 0.22 -1.73
CA LEU A 89 -4.98 -0.27 -2.70
C LEU A 89 -5.39 -1.67 -3.15
N ALA A 90 -5.50 -1.89 -4.45
CA ALA A 90 -5.98 -3.15 -5.01
C ALA A 90 -5.12 -3.64 -6.19
N LYS A 91 -5.00 -4.96 -6.29
CA LYS A 91 -4.52 -5.64 -7.50
C LYS A 91 -5.59 -5.55 -8.59
N THR A 92 -5.15 -5.31 -9.82
CA THR A 92 -5.97 -5.37 -11.03
C THR A 92 -5.51 -6.52 -11.91
N ASP A 93 -6.22 -6.74 -13.00
CA ASP A 93 -5.82 -7.60 -14.11
C ASP A 93 -4.47 -7.20 -14.74
N ARG A 94 -4.09 -5.92 -14.63
CA ARG A 94 -2.82 -5.38 -15.14
C ARG A 94 -1.69 -5.40 -14.12
N THR A 95 -1.93 -5.86 -12.89
CA THR A 95 -0.89 -5.84 -11.86
C THR A 95 0.24 -6.81 -12.19
N VAL A 96 1.47 -6.29 -12.16
CA VAL A 96 2.71 -7.08 -12.30
C VAL A 96 3.80 -6.43 -11.45
N GLY A 97 4.71 -7.24 -10.93
CA GLY A 97 5.91 -6.74 -10.27
C GLY A 97 7.18 -7.47 -10.69
N TRP A 98 8.30 -6.80 -10.41
CA TRP A 98 9.65 -7.33 -10.57
C TRP A 98 10.41 -7.08 -9.29
N LEU A 99 10.94 -8.15 -8.70
CA LEU A 99 11.75 -8.12 -7.49
C LEU A 99 13.20 -8.42 -7.83
N SER A 100 14.11 -7.56 -7.37
CA SER A 100 15.54 -7.87 -7.32
C SER A 100 16.04 -7.83 -5.88
N THR A 101 16.91 -8.77 -5.53
CA THR A 101 17.67 -8.79 -4.27
C THR A 101 19.16 -8.51 -4.46
N ALA A 102 19.59 -8.23 -5.71
CA ALA A 102 20.99 -8.06 -6.08
C ALA A 102 21.69 -6.89 -5.34
N GLY A 103 20.92 -5.94 -4.81
CA GLY A 103 21.41 -4.80 -4.03
C GLY A 103 21.53 -5.03 -2.52
N GLY A 104 21.35 -6.27 -2.03
CA GLY A 104 21.42 -6.60 -0.60
C GLY A 104 20.10 -6.39 0.17
N GLY A 105 19.01 -6.10 -0.54
CA GLY A 105 17.66 -5.99 0.02
C GLY A 105 16.61 -6.11 -1.10
N GLU A 106 15.34 -6.24 -0.72
CA GLU A 106 14.24 -6.31 -1.69
C GLU A 106 14.01 -4.96 -2.36
N ASP A 107 14.15 -4.91 -3.69
CA ASP A 107 13.85 -3.74 -4.52
C ASP A 107 12.82 -4.12 -5.58
N TYR A 108 11.64 -3.52 -5.47
CA TYR A 108 10.51 -3.79 -6.34
C TYR A 108 10.34 -2.72 -7.43
N THR A 109 9.88 -3.13 -8.60
CA THR A 109 9.08 -2.29 -9.50
C THR A 109 7.70 -2.92 -9.56
N ILE A 110 6.64 -2.13 -9.35
CA ILE A 110 5.26 -2.63 -9.33
C ILE A 110 4.43 -1.71 -10.21
N THR A 111 3.64 -2.29 -11.10
CA THR A 111 2.77 -1.55 -12.03
C THR A 111 1.35 -2.10 -11.99
N GLY A 112 0.39 -1.30 -12.47
CA GLY A 112 -0.98 -1.74 -12.67
C GLY A 112 -1.78 -2.02 -11.39
N MET A 113 -1.35 -1.54 -10.22
CA MET A 113 -2.25 -1.50 -9.05
C MET A 113 -3.21 -0.31 -9.15
N ARG A 114 -4.39 -0.44 -8.55
CA ARG A 114 -5.34 0.67 -8.37
C ARG A 114 -5.21 1.22 -6.97
N LEU A 115 -5.20 2.54 -6.83
CA LEU A 115 -5.31 3.23 -5.55
C LEU A 115 -6.54 4.13 -5.62
N ASP A 116 -7.56 3.78 -4.86
CA ASP A 116 -8.73 4.63 -4.63
C ASP A 116 -8.49 5.46 -3.37
N VAL A 117 -8.85 6.75 -3.40
CA VAL A 117 -8.69 7.68 -2.27
C VAL A 117 -10.03 8.34 -2.00
N GLU A 118 -10.60 8.10 -0.83
CA GLU A 118 -11.92 8.58 -0.46
C GLU A 118 -11.80 9.48 0.79
N PRO A 119 -12.34 10.71 0.79
CA PRO A 119 -12.37 11.53 1.99
C PRO A 119 -13.30 10.90 3.03
N VAL A 120 -12.86 10.87 4.29
CA VAL A 120 -13.62 10.32 5.42
C VAL A 120 -13.66 11.28 6.58
N ARG A 121 -14.63 11.10 7.49
CA ARG A 121 -14.70 11.84 8.76
C ARG A 121 -14.22 10.93 9.89
N MET A 122 -13.24 11.38 10.66
CA MET A 122 -12.75 10.65 11.82
C MET A 122 -13.69 10.80 13.02
N ALA A 123 -13.68 9.81 13.90
CA ALA A 123 -14.35 9.94 15.19
C ALA A 123 -13.62 10.99 16.07
N ALA A 124 -14.40 11.78 16.83
CA ALA A 124 -13.88 12.74 17.80
C ALA A 124 -14.47 12.44 19.19
N PRO A 125 -13.64 12.11 20.21
CA PRO A 125 -12.19 11.86 20.11
C PRO A 125 -11.89 10.56 19.35
N LEU A 126 -10.74 10.48 18.70
CA LEU A 126 -10.32 9.31 17.92
C LEU A 126 -10.24 8.03 18.76
N TYR A 127 -9.81 8.15 20.01
CA TYR A 127 -9.74 7.06 20.96
C TYR A 127 -10.30 7.47 22.31
N ARG A 128 -10.68 6.48 23.11
CA ARG A 128 -11.02 6.63 24.52
C ARG A 128 -10.18 5.66 25.34
N PRO A 129 -9.86 5.96 26.61
CA PRO A 129 -9.17 5.02 27.47
C PRO A 129 -9.92 3.69 27.54
N TRP A 130 -9.17 2.57 27.41
CA TRP A 130 -9.75 1.25 27.57
C TRP A 130 -10.22 1.05 29.01
N ARG A 131 -11.47 0.57 29.17
CA ARG A 131 -12.02 0.12 30.44
C ARG A 131 -12.54 -1.30 30.24
N PRO A 132 -11.96 -2.32 30.88
CA PRO A 132 -12.52 -3.66 30.81
C PRO A 132 -13.96 -3.62 31.34
N SER A 133 -14.89 -4.25 30.62
CA SER A 133 -16.22 -4.52 31.15
C SER A 133 -16.06 -5.36 32.42
N ALA A 134 -16.75 -4.99 33.50
CA ALA A 134 -16.78 -5.80 34.71
C ALA A 134 -17.21 -7.24 34.34
N PRO A 135 -16.60 -8.26 34.98
CA PRO A 135 -16.92 -9.66 34.69
C PRO A 135 -18.40 -9.99 34.88
#